data_AF-A0A920H016-F1
#
_entry.id   AF-A0A920H016-F1
#
_cell.length_a   1.000
_cell.length_b   1.000
_cell.length_c   1.000
_cell.angle_alpha   90.00
_cell.angle_beta   90.00
_cell.angle_gamma   90.00
#
_symmetry.space_group_name_H-M   'P 1'
#
loop_
_entity.id
_entity.type
_entity.pdbx_description
1 polymer ?
#
loop_
_entity_poly.entity_id
_entity_poly.type
_entity_poly.pdbx_seq_one_letter_code
_entity_poly.pdbx_strand_id
1 'polypeptide(L)' 'MASVGEAAVPLDGKGEPLYPVIAWYDARTADQVKWLEQKIGKQRLFDITGLYPYPFFGVCKQMWIRDHEPKFSQK' A
#
# COMPACT_ATOMS: atom_id res chain seq x y z
N MET A 1 7.99 14.78 -17.39
CA MET A 1 7.80 14.97 -15.94
C MET A 1 8.23 13.69 -15.26
N ALA A 2 9.20 13.72 -14.35
CA ALA A 2 9.56 12.57 -13.52
C ALA A 2 8.97 12.79 -12.12
N SER A 3 8.32 11.78 -11.55
CA SER A 3 7.81 11.80 -10.18
C SER A 3 8.45 10.69 -9.35
N VAL A 4 8.29 10.76 -8.03
CA VAL A 4 8.59 9.62 -7.16
C VAL A 4 7.46 8.58 -7.33
N GLY A 5 7.83 7.33 -7.60
CA GLY A 5 6.89 6.21 -7.59
C GLY A 5 6.40 5.92 -6.17
N GLU A 6 5.35 5.11 -6.05
CA GLU A 6 4.85 4.55 -4.78
C GLU A 6 4.24 5.54 -3.76
N ALA A 7 4.19 6.84 -4.06
CA ALA A 7 3.32 7.79 -3.36
C ALA A 7 1.99 7.92 -4.12
N ALA A 8 0.87 7.62 -3.45
CA ALA A 8 -0.47 7.71 -4.05
C ALA A 8 -1.47 8.32 -3.06
N VAL A 9 -2.46 9.03 -3.61
CA VAL A 9 -3.59 9.60 -2.86
C VAL A 9 -4.84 8.80 -3.22
N PRO A 10 -5.49 8.12 -2.27
CA PRO A 10 -6.77 7.48 -2.56
C PRO A 10 -7.85 8.55 -2.77
N LEU A 11 -8.64 8.39 -3.83
CA LEU A 11 -9.73 9.28 -4.20
C LEU A 11 -11.06 8.53 -4.13
N ASP A 12 -12.16 9.24 -3.87
CA ASP A 12 -13.50 8.71 -3.99
C ASP A 12 -13.99 8.69 -5.45
N GLY A 13 -15.22 8.18 -5.67
CA GLY A 13 -15.83 8.14 -7.01
C GLY A 13 -16.10 9.51 -7.66
N LYS A 14 -15.94 10.61 -6.91
CA LYS A 14 -16.07 12.00 -7.38
C LYS A 14 -14.71 12.67 -7.58
N GLY A 15 -13.60 11.98 -7.25
CA GLY A 15 -12.25 12.51 -7.35
C GLY A 15 -11.77 13.26 -6.11
N GLU A 16 -12.53 13.23 -5.00
CA GLU A 16 -12.15 13.91 -3.76
C GLU A 16 -11.16 13.05 -2.96
N PRO A 17 -10.10 13.64 -2.38
CA PRO A 17 -9.15 12.91 -1.55
C PRO A 17 -9.81 12.24 -0.34
N LEU A 18 -9.67 10.92 -0.25
CA LEU A 18 -10.14 10.14 0.90
C LEU A 18 -9.15 10.15 2.05
N TYR A 19 -7.85 10.25 1.78
CA TYR A 19 -6.81 10.18 2.81
C TYR A 19 -5.60 11.03 2.42
N PRO A 20 -4.88 11.63 3.38
CA PRO A 20 -3.61 12.30 3.10
C PRO A 20 -2.62 11.36 2.41
N VAL A 21 -1.77 11.89 1.53
CA VAL A 21 -0.73 11.07 0.88
C VAL A 21 0.17 10.41 1.93
N ILE A 22 0.41 9.12 1.78
CA ILE A 22 1.48 8.44 2.52
C ILE A 22 2.77 8.60 1.71
N ALA A 23 3.78 9.22 2.31
CA ALA A 23 5.06 9.47 1.66
C ALA A 23 5.70 8.17 1.12
N TRP A 24 6.48 8.27 0.03
CA TRP A 24 7.04 7.09 -0.63
C TRP A 24 8.00 6.31 0.28
N TYR A 25 8.77 6.99 1.13
CA TYR A 25 9.75 6.43 2.06
C TYR A 25 9.17 6.01 3.42
N ASP A 26 7.84 6.11 3.61
CA ASP A 26 7.21 5.79 4.88
C ASP A 26 7.20 4.27 5.12
N ALA A 27 7.80 3.84 6.24
CA ALA A 27 7.99 2.44 6.60
C ALA A 27 6.88 1.86 7.51
N ARG A 28 5.79 2.60 7.78
CA ARG A 28 4.74 2.20 8.74
C ARG A 28 4.02 0.90 8.40
N THR A 29 4.18 0.40 7.18
CA THR A 29 3.46 -0.75 6.62
C THR A 29 4.23 -2.07 6.76
N ALA A 30 5.26 -2.12 7.61
CA ALA A 30 6.10 -3.31 7.81
C ALA A 30 5.29 -4.56 8.23
N ASP A 31 4.19 -4.37 8.96
CA ASP A 31 3.34 -5.50 9.36
C ASP A 31 2.49 -6.04 8.20
N GLN A 32 2.10 -5.20 7.24
CA GLN A 32 1.46 -5.63 6.00
C GLN A 32 2.42 -6.46 5.13
N VAL A 33 3.71 -6.11 5.11
CA VAL A 33 4.75 -6.93 4.44
C VAL A 33 4.83 -8.32 5.06
N LYS A 34 4.95 -8.41 6.38
CA LYS A 34 4.99 -9.70 7.09
C LYS A 34 3.73 -10.52 6.82
N TRP A 35 2.57 -9.88 6.81
CA TRP A 35 1.31 -10.53 6.51
C TRP A 35 1.30 -11.11 5.09
N LEU A 36 1.75 -10.35 4.09
CA LEU A 36 1.86 -10.81 2.69
C LEU A 36 2.82 -11.99 2.57
N GLU A 37 3.98 -11.92 3.21
CA GLU A 37 4.96 -13.00 3.23
C GLU A 37 4.40 -14.26 3.88
N GLN A 38 3.65 -14.14 4.97
CA GLN A 38 3.02 -15.26 5.66
C GLN A 38 1.86 -15.88 4.88
N LYS A 39 1.06 -15.06 4.19
CA LYS A 39 -0.17 -15.51 3.51
C LYS A 39 0.06 -16.03 2.10
N ILE A 40 0.97 -15.39 1.35
CA ILE A 40 1.19 -15.70 -0.09
C ILE A 40 2.56 -16.34 -0.29
N GLY A 41 3.55 -15.98 0.52
CA GLY A 41 4.92 -16.42 0.37
C GLY A 41 5.75 -15.46 -0.48
N LYS A 42 6.96 -15.15 -0.01
CA LYS A 42 7.89 -14.23 -0.66
C LYS A 42 8.22 -14.60 -2.11
N GLN A 43 8.48 -15.90 -2.36
CA GLN A 43 8.81 -16.38 -3.72
C GLN A 43 7.61 -16.23 -4.66
N ARG A 44 6.42 -16.61 -4.20
CA ARG A 44 5.20 -16.50 -5.00
C ARG A 44 4.87 -15.06 -5.37
N LEU A 45 5.06 -14.12 -4.44
CA LEU A 45 4.91 -12.69 -4.70
C LEU A 45 5.88 -12.23 -5.80
N PHE A 46 7.13 -12.68 -5.76
CA PHE A 46 8.11 -12.38 -6.80
C PHE A 46 7.71 -12.99 -8.14
N ASP A 47 7.25 -14.24 -8.18
CA ASP A 47 6.84 -14.90 -9.42
C ASP A 47 5.65 -14.20 -10.11
N ILE A 48 4.78 -13.54 -9.32
CA ILE A 48 3.62 -12.80 -9.85
C ILE A 48 3.99 -11.37 -10.26
N THR A 49 4.78 -10.67 -9.44
CA THR A 49 4.98 -9.21 -9.55
C THR A 49 6.36 -8.80 -10.06
N GLY A 50 7.33 -9.71 -10.05
CA GLY A 50 8.75 -9.43 -10.26
C GLY A 50 9.43 -8.69 -9.11
N LEU A 51 8.73 -8.49 -7.97
CA LEU A 51 9.20 -7.71 -6.84
C LEU A 51 9.13 -8.51 -5.54
N TYR A 52 10.15 -8.36 -4.69
CA TYR A 52 10.05 -8.82 -3.31
C TYR A 52 9.24 -7.83 -2.49
N PRO A 53 8.34 -8.29 -1.60
CA PRO A 53 7.48 -7.41 -0.83
C PRO A 53 8.33 -6.45 0.01
N TYR A 54 7.93 -5.18 0.00
CA TYR A 54 8.65 -4.11 0.67
C TYR A 54 7.67 -3.08 1.25
N PRO A 55 7.99 -2.43 2.40
CA PRO A 55 7.04 -1.54 3.06
C PRO A 55 6.58 -0.37 2.18
N PHE A 56 7.44 0.09 1.26
CA PHE A 56 7.16 1.27 0.48
C PHE A 56 6.12 1.04 -0.63
N PHE A 57 5.78 -0.21 -0.95
CA PHE A 57 4.88 -0.51 -2.05
C PHE A 57 3.42 -0.16 -1.76
N GLY A 58 2.73 0.30 -2.79
CA GLY A 58 1.35 0.80 -2.73
C GLY A 58 0.37 -0.19 -2.11
N VAL A 59 0.52 -1.49 -2.39
CA VAL A 59 -0.35 -2.54 -1.81
C VAL A 59 -0.27 -2.56 -0.28
N CYS A 60 0.93 -2.38 0.28
CA CYS A 60 1.14 -2.34 1.72
C CYS A 60 0.48 -1.10 2.34
N LYS A 61 0.49 0.03 1.64
CA LYS A 61 -0.16 1.28 2.06
C LYS A 61 -1.68 1.17 2.01
N GLN A 62 -2.22 0.57 0.95
CA GLN A 62 -3.66 0.30 0.83
C GLN A 62 -4.16 -0.61 1.95
N MET A 63 -3.43 -1.69 2.24
CA MET A 63 -3.74 -2.58 3.36
C MET A 63 -3.67 -1.84 4.70
N TRP A 64 -2.66 -0.99 4.90
CA TRP A 64 -2.52 -0.23 6.14
C TRP A 64 -3.70 0.72 6.35
N ILE A 65 -4.13 1.47 5.32
CA ILE A 65 -5.31 2.35 5.37
C ILE A 65 -6.56 1.53 5.71
N ARG A 66 -6.76 0.37 5.05
CA ARG A 66 -7.87 -0.53 5.36
C ARG A 66 -7.89 -0.94 6.84
N ASP A 67 -6.72 -1.27 7.40
CA ASP A 67 -6.60 -1.83 8.75
C ASP A 67 -6.66 -0.76 9.86
N HIS A 68 -6.17 0.46 9.59
CA HIS A 68 -6.01 1.52 10.61
C HIS A 68 -7.02 2.65 10.49
N GLU A 69 -7.63 2.82 9.31
CA GLU A 69 -8.47 3.97 8.98
C GLU A 69 -9.86 3.50 8.50
N PRO A 70 -10.65 2.82 9.37
CA PRO A 70 -11.88 2.12 8.99
C PRO A 70 -13.01 3.06 8.52
N LYS A 71 -12.93 4.37 8.80
CA LYS A 71 -13.86 5.38 8.27
C LYS A 71 -13.73 5.56 6.74
N PHE A 72 -12.62 5.11 6.16
CA PHE A 72 -12.28 5.30 4.76
C PHE A 72 -12.32 4.01 3.94
N SER A 73 -12.42 2.84 4.59
CA SER A 73 -12.53 1.55 3.89
C SER A 73 -13.95 1.19 3.44
N GLN A 74 -14.97 1.99 3.80
CA GLN A 74 -16.39 1.75 3.51
C GLN A 74 -17.10 2.85 2.70
N LYS A 75 -16.37 3.82 2.15
CA LYS A 75 -16.92 4.82 1.22
C LYS A 75 -16.56 4.47 -0.21
#